data_AF-A0AAV4IAD8-F1
#
_entry.id   AF-A0AAV4IAD8-F1
#
_cell.length_a   1.000
_cell.length_b   1.000
_cell.length_c   1.000
_cell.angle_alpha   90.00
_cell.angle_beta   90.00
_cell.angle_gamma   90.00
#
_symmetry.space_group_name_H-M   'P 1'
#
loop_
_entity.id
_entity.type
_entity.pdbx_description
1 polymer ?
#
loop_
_entity_poly.entity_id
_entity_poly.type
_entity_poly.pdbx_seq_one_letter_code
_entity_poly.pdbx_strand_id
1 'polypeptide(L)'
;MASGAAKRVSKSVVDWARFAAVCPKNQTDTLRTVKAKHDAFINKVHTLPENLPKIDFASYKARLPDPAMADRFEKAYAALSIPYPVDKANMLKKVEEENQDAEKRVKTYVADVQAAAQESKTFLAKIDSLPKFEEMTVEMFNYYFPETAFNPDRPTFWPDLEEYQPYNPDFKYYK
;
A
#
# COMPACT_ATOMS: atom_id res chain seq x y z
N MET A 1 21.03 -33.03 -15.08
CA MET A 1 21.64 -31.68 -15.11
C MET A 1 20.54 -30.63 -15.05
N ALA A 2 19.88 -30.54 -13.89
CA ALA A 2 18.85 -29.54 -13.61
C ALA A 2 19.48 -28.52 -12.66
N SER A 3 19.73 -27.28 -13.11
CA SER A 3 20.15 -26.19 -12.18
C SER A 3 20.10 -24.75 -12.72
N GLY A 4 19.75 -24.48 -13.99
CA GLY A 4 19.79 -23.11 -14.54
C GLY A 4 18.49 -22.32 -14.36
N ALA A 5 17.36 -22.95 -14.70
CA ALA A 5 16.10 -22.22 -14.88
C ALA A 5 15.40 -21.77 -13.61
N ALA A 6 15.55 -22.56 -12.53
CA ALA A 6 14.96 -22.25 -11.23
C ALA A 6 15.59 -21.00 -10.56
N LYS A 7 16.67 -20.43 -11.11
CA LYS A 7 17.38 -19.25 -10.57
C LYS A 7 17.12 -17.93 -11.30
N ARG A 8 16.42 -17.88 -12.45
CA ARG A 8 16.32 -16.64 -13.25
C ARG A 8 15.35 -15.60 -12.69
N VAL A 9 14.22 -16.01 -12.14
CA VAL A 9 13.30 -15.18 -11.36
C VAL A 9 12.74 -16.12 -10.33
N SER A 10 13.32 -16.12 -9.12
CA SER A 10 12.75 -16.84 -7.99
C SER A 10 11.26 -16.50 -7.93
N LYS A 11 10.39 -17.52 -8.10
CA LYS A 11 8.93 -17.48 -7.96
C LYS A 11 8.47 -16.12 -7.44
N SER A 12 7.87 -15.25 -8.27
CA SER A 12 7.22 -14.07 -7.69
C SER A 12 6.08 -14.60 -6.82
N VAL A 13 6.31 -14.77 -5.52
CA VAL A 13 5.30 -15.16 -4.53
C VAL A 13 4.44 -13.92 -4.24
N VAL A 14 3.92 -13.29 -5.29
CA VAL A 14 3.00 -12.18 -5.16
C VAL A 14 1.61 -12.78 -5.02
N ASP A 15 1.07 -12.68 -3.81
CA ASP A 15 -0.30 -13.07 -3.54
C ASP A 15 -1.26 -11.98 -4.07
N TRP A 16 -1.63 -12.12 -5.34
CA TRP A 16 -2.56 -11.22 -6.01
C TRP A 16 -3.97 -11.23 -5.40
N ALA A 17 -4.37 -12.33 -4.74
CA ALA A 17 -5.69 -12.42 -4.11
C ALA A 17 -5.73 -11.56 -2.85
N ARG A 18 -4.71 -11.67 -1.99
CA ARG A 18 -4.56 -10.79 -0.82
C ARG A 18 -4.43 -9.33 -1.23
N PHE A 19 -3.66 -9.04 -2.26
CA PHE A 19 -3.48 -7.66 -2.71
C PHE A 19 -4.78 -7.05 -3.26
N ALA A 20 -5.59 -7.83 -3.97
CA ALA A 20 -6.92 -7.40 -4.41
C ALA A 20 -7.90 -7.16 -3.25
N ALA A 21 -7.81 -7.94 -2.16
CA ALA A 21 -8.66 -7.78 -0.99
C ALA A 21 -8.36 -6.50 -0.17
N VAL A 22 -7.09 -6.08 -0.12
CA VAL A 22 -6.64 -4.89 0.63
C VAL A 22 -6.73 -3.61 -0.20
N CYS A 23 -6.76 -3.73 -1.52
CA CYS A 23 -6.74 -2.57 -2.42
C CYS A 23 -8.01 -1.71 -2.25
N PRO A 24 -7.86 -0.39 -2.02
CA PRO A 24 -8.97 0.54 -2.07
C PRO A 24 -9.70 0.52 -3.42
N LYS A 25 -11.03 0.67 -3.42
CA LYS A 25 -11.86 0.60 -4.65
C LYS A 25 -11.45 1.61 -5.73
N ASN A 26 -10.86 2.73 -5.35
CA ASN A 26 -10.35 3.76 -6.26
C ASN A 26 -9.01 3.40 -6.92
N GLN A 27 -8.30 2.36 -6.45
CA GLN A 27 -6.98 1.97 -6.94
C GLN A 27 -6.98 0.62 -7.69
N THR A 28 -8.16 0.02 -7.88
CA THR A 28 -8.29 -1.29 -8.54
C THR A 28 -7.80 -1.29 -9.98
N ASP A 29 -7.91 -0.17 -10.69
CA ASP A 29 -7.43 -0.06 -12.07
C ASP A 29 -5.89 0.00 -12.14
N THR A 30 -5.26 0.70 -11.20
CA THR A 30 -3.81 0.71 -11.04
C THR A 30 -3.29 -0.68 -10.72
N LEU A 31 -3.95 -1.40 -9.81
CA LEU A 31 -3.66 -2.79 -9.50
C LEU A 31 -3.72 -3.69 -10.75
N ARG A 32 -4.82 -3.59 -11.51
CA ARG A 32 -4.99 -4.36 -12.75
C ARG A 32 -3.88 -4.07 -13.76
N THR A 33 -3.49 -2.80 -13.89
CA THR A 33 -2.41 -2.38 -14.78
C THR A 33 -1.05 -2.94 -14.36
N VAL A 34 -0.73 -2.90 -13.07
CA VAL A 34 0.51 -3.47 -12.52
C VAL A 34 0.55 -4.97 -12.74
N LYS A 35 -0.54 -5.68 -12.43
CA LYS A 35 -0.66 -7.12 -12.67
C LYS A 35 -0.45 -7.47 -14.15
N ALA A 36 -1.12 -6.76 -15.06
CA ALA A 36 -0.99 -7.01 -16.50
C ALA A 36 0.45 -6.81 -16.99
N LYS A 37 1.15 -5.76 -16.51
CA LYS A 37 2.57 -5.53 -16.83
C LYS A 37 3.48 -6.61 -16.27
N HIS A 38 3.23 -7.04 -15.04
CA HIS A 38 3.96 -8.14 -14.39
C HIS A 38 3.81 -9.44 -15.17
N ASP A 39 2.57 -9.86 -15.44
CA ASP A 39 2.27 -11.10 -16.16
C ASP A 39 2.85 -11.07 -17.59
N ALA A 40 2.72 -9.94 -18.30
CA ALA A 40 3.30 -9.77 -19.63
C ALA A 40 4.84 -9.85 -19.62
N PHE A 41 5.49 -9.31 -18.59
CA PHE A 41 6.95 -9.40 -18.44
C PHE A 41 7.39 -10.83 -18.14
N ILE A 42 6.75 -11.49 -17.18
CA ILE A 42 7.06 -12.87 -16.79
C ILE A 42 6.85 -13.83 -17.97
N ASN A 43 5.75 -13.69 -18.70
CA ASN A 43 5.51 -14.49 -19.91
C ASN A 43 6.63 -14.30 -20.95
N LYS A 44 7.08 -13.07 -21.21
CA LYS A 44 8.20 -12.81 -22.12
C LYS A 44 9.49 -13.47 -21.63
N VAL A 45 9.80 -13.37 -20.34
CA VAL A 45 10.99 -13.99 -19.75
C VAL A 45 10.95 -15.52 -19.91
N HIS A 46 9.78 -16.15 -19.76
CA HIS A 46 9.61 -17.58 -19.96
C HIS A 46 9.70 -18.02 -21.42
N THR A 47 9.32 -17.19 -22.39
CA THR A 47 9.47 -17.51 -23.82
C THR A 47 10.92 -17.45 -24.31
N LEU A 48 11.79 -16.70 -23.63
CA LEU A 48 13.18 -16.51 -24.05
C LEU A 48 14.08 -17.65 -23.50
N PRO A 49 14.87 -18.32 -24.37
CA PRO A 49 15.77 -19.39 -23.95
C PRO A 49 16.88 -18.86 -23.04
N GLU A 50 17.33 -19.70 -22.11
CA GLU A 50 18.30 -19.32 -21.07
C GLU A 50 19.73 -19.20 -21.58
N ASN A 51 20.03 -19.95 -22.63
CA ASN A 51 21.30 -19.95 -23.32
C ASN A 51 21.09 -19.57 -24.77
N LEU A 52 22.13 -18.98 -25.36
CA LEU A 52 22.28 -18.83 -26.79
C LEU A 52 21.87 -20.14 -27.51
N PRO A 53 20.93 -20.09 -28.47
CA PRO A 53 20.48 -21.28 -29.19
C PRO A 53 21.67 -22.06 -29.75
N LYS A 54 21.71 -23.38 -29.55
CA LYS A 54 22.78 -24.20 -30.13
C LYS A 54 22.63 -24.21 -31.65
N ILE A 55 23.54 -23.53 -32.34
CA ILE A 55 23.61 -23.53 -33.80
C ILE A 55 24.37 -24.80 -34.24
N ASP A 56 23.79 -25.55 -35.17
CA ASP A 56 24.44 -26.72 -35.76
C ASP A 56 25.46 -26.31 -36.83
N PHE A 57 26.65 -25.90 -36.39
CA PHE A 57 27.76 -25.52 -37.27
C PHE A 57 28.30 -26.68 -38.12
N ALA A 58 28.04 -27.94 -37.77
CA ALA A 58 28.50 -29.09 -38.55
C ALA A 58 27.74 -29.21 -39.88
N SER A 59 26.44 -28.95 -39.89
CA SER A 59 25.63 -28.91 -41.12
C SER A 59 26.06 -27.79 -42.08
N TYR A 60 26.51 -26.65 -41.55
CA TYR A 60 27.00 -25.51 -42.33
C TYR A 60 28.39 -25.74 -42.91
N LYS A 61 29.30 -26.37 -42.15
CA LYS A 61 30.64 -26.74 -42.64
C LYS A 61 30.59 -27.65 -43.86
N ALA A 62 29.59 -28.54 -43.95
CA ALA A 62 29.40 -29.45 -45.08
C ALA A 62 28.84 -28.77 -46.35
N ARG A 63 28.23 -27.58 -46.23
CA ARG A 63 27.56 -26.88 -47.35
C ARG A 63 28.30 -25.62 -47.81
N LEU A 64 29.23 -25.11 -47.00
CA LEU A 64 29.97 -23.88 -47.30
C LEU A 64 31.21 -24.19 -48.18
N PRO A 65 31.51 -23.34 -49.18
CA PRO A 65 32.72 -23.46 -49.99
C PRO A 65 34.02 -23.25 -49.17
N ASP A 66 33.95 -22.47 -48.09
CA ASP A 66 35.07 -22.19 -47.18
C ASP A 66 34.74 -22.65 -45.75
N PRO A 67 35.25 -23.82 -45.32
CA PRO A 67 35.05 -24.34 -43.96
C PRO A 67 35.67 -23.46 -42.86
N ALA A 68 36.72 -22.68 -43.18
CA ALA A 68 37.42 -21.84 -42.21
C ALA A 68 36.56 -20.66 -41.74
N MET A 69 35.58 -20.24 -42.55
CA MET A 69 34.63 -19.20 -42.20
C MET A 69 33.65 -19.67 -41.11
N ALA A 70 33.17 -20.91 -41.19
CA ALA A 70 32.28 -21.48 -40.18
C ALA A 70 32.97 -21.64 -38.81
N ASP A 71 34.26 -21.99 -38.79
CA ASP A 71 35.05 -22.08 -37.55
C ASP A 71 35.24 -20.72 -36.87
N ARG A 72 35.40 -19.63 -37.65
CA ARG A 72 35.49 -18.27 -37.11
C ARG A 72 34.19 -17.83 -36.45
N PHE A 73 33.04 -18.15 -37.07
CA PHE A 73 31.73 -17.84 -36.50
C PHE A 73 31.40 -18.68 -35.27
N GLU A 74 31.77 -19.95 -35.24
CA GLU A 74 31.61 -20.80 -34.06
C GLU A 74 32.38 -20.25 -32.86
N LYS A 75 33.64 -19.84 -33.07
CA LYS A 75 34.46 -19.21 -32.02
C LYS A 75 33.90 -17.87 -31.56
N ALA A 76 33.45 -17.02 -32.49
CA ALA A 76 32.85 -15.73 -32.15
C ALA A 76 31.52 -15.89 -31.38
N TYR A 77 30.71 -16.90 -31.73
CA TYR A 77 29.46 -17.21 -31.05
C TYR A 77 29.68 -17.74 -29.63
N ALA A 78 30.67 -18.63 -29.46
CA ALA A 78 31.05 -19.15 -28.14
C ALA A 78 31.65 -18.08 -27.23
N ALA A 79 32.33 -17.08 -27.79
CA ALA A 79 32.91 -15.95 -27.06
C ALA A 79 31.89 -14.88 -26.66
N LEU A 80 30.67 -14.92 -27.22
CA LEU A 80 29.63 -13.93 -26.93
C LEU A 80 29.03 -14.18 -25.54
N SER A 81 29.45 -13.37 -24.56
CA SER A 81 28.83 -13.31 -23.24
C SER A 81 27.90 -12.11 -23.16
N ILE A 82 26.61 -12.33 -22.88
CA ILE A 82 25.64 -11.25 -22.70
C ILE A 82 25.68 -10.84 -21.22
N PRO A 83 26.15 -9.63 -20.90
CA PRO A 83 26.20 -9.16 -19.52
C PRO A 83 24.79 -9.03 -18.95
N TYR A 84 24.62 -9.37 -17.68
CA TYR A 84 23.35 -9.19 -16.99
C TYR A 84 22.99 -7.70 -16.93
N PRO A 85 21.72 -7.31 -17.15
CA PRO A 85 21.33 -5.91 -17.07
C PRO A 85 21.62 -5.35 -15.68
N VAL A 86 22.41 -4.28 -15.64
CA VAL A 86 22.69 -3.52 -14.43
C VAL A 86 21.63 -2.43 -14.28
N ASP A 87 21.03 -2.31 -13.11
CA ASP A 87 20.11 -1.21 -12.78
C ASP A 87 20.89 0.11 -12.70
N LYS A 88 20.94 0.85 -13.81
CA LYS A 88 21.63 2.14 -13.88
C LYS A 88 20.90 3.25 -13.10
N ALA A 89 19.61 3.09 -12.81
CA ALA A 89 18.78 4.12 -12.22
C ALA A 89 18.53 3.93 -10.72
N ASN A 90 19.06 2.86 -10.12
CA ASN A 90 18.85 2.48 -8.71
C ASN A 90 17.37 2.53 -8.32
N MET A 91 16.48 2.07 -9.20
CA MET A 91 15.03 2.14 -8.97
C MET A 91 14.63 1.33 -7.74
N LEU A 92 15.35 0.24 -7.45
CA LEU A 92 15.15 -0.54 -6.24
C LEU A 92 15.34 0.28 -4.95
N LYS A 93 16.32 1.18 -4.90
CA LYS A 93 16.55 2.01 -3.72
C LYS A 93 15.40 2.99 -3.51
N LYS A 94 14.88 3.59 -4.58
CA LYS A 94 13.73 4.50 -4.50
C LYS A 94 12.47 3.80 -3.98
N VAL A 95 12.22 2.58 -4.45
CA VAL A 95 11.08 1.78 -3.96
C VAL A 95 11.25 1.44 -2.47
N GLU A 96 12.46 1.13 -2.03
CA GLU A 96 12.74 0.85 -0.62
C GLU A 96 12.52 2.09 0.27
N GLU A 97 12.97 3.27 -0.19
CA GLU A 97 12.73 4.55 0.50
C GLU A 97 11.23 4.86 0.60
N GLU A 98 10.48 4.70 -0.50
CA GLU A 98 9.02 4.88 -0.52
C GLU A 98 8.30 3.91 0.42
N ASN A 99 8.75 2.65 0.50
CA ASN A 99 8.21 1.67 1.42
C ASN A 99 8.44 2.07 2.88
N GLN A 100 9.65 2.53 3.23
CA GLN A 100 9.96 2.98 4.59
C GLN A 100 9.10 4.17 5.02
N ASP A 101 8.85 5.12 4.12
CA ASP A 101 7.97 6.25 4.42
C ASP A 101 6.50 5.84 4.52
N ALA A 102 6.05 4.91 3.68
CA ALA A 102 4.72 4.33 3.79
C ALA A 102 4.52 3.59 5.12
N GLU A 103 5.51 2.80 5.56
CA GLU A 103 5.46 2.09 6.84
C GLU A 103 5.33 3.05 8.04
N LYS A 104 6.04 4.18 8.03
CA LYS A 104 5.91 5.21 9.07
C LYS A 104 4.49 5.75 9.12
N ARG A 105 3.91 6.10 7.97
CA ARG A 105 2.53 6.62 7.87
C ARG A 105 1.49 5.59 8.32
N VAL A 106 1.69 4.32 7.99
CA VAL A 106 0.80 3.24 8.43
C VAL A 106 0.89 3.08 9.95
N LYS A 107 2.09 3.11 10.54
CA LYS A 107 2.27 3.01 12.00
C LYS A 107 1.58 4.15 12.75
N THR A 108 1.72 5.39 12.28
CA THR A 108 1.03 6.54 12.91
C THR A 108 -0.49 6.40 12.77
N TYR A 109 -0.98 6.05 11.59
CA TYR A 109 -2.41 5.87 11.35
C TYR A 109 -3.02 4.76 12.21
N VAL A 110 -2.34 3.63 12.37
CA VAL A 110 -2.79 2.54 13.25
C VAL A 110 -2.86 3.01 14.70
N ALA A 111 -1.88 3.77 15.17
CA ALA A 111 -1.89 4.32 16.53
C ALA A 111 -3.08 5.28 16.73
N ASP A 112 -3.33 6.18 15.76
CA ASP A 112 -4.44 7.13 15.82
C ASP A 112 -5.81 6.43 15.84
N VAL A 113 -6.00 5.43 14.98
CA VAL A 113 -7.25 4.63 14.95
C VAL A 113 -7.43 3.84 16.23
N GLN A 114 -6.35 3.28 16.81
CA GLN A 114 -6.42 2.59 18.09
C GLN A 114 -6.81 3.55 19.22
N ALA A 115 -6.23 4.76 19.26
CA ALA A 115 -6.60 5.78 20.23
C ALA A 115 -8.09 6.16 20.11
N ALA A 116 -8.56 6.48 18.90
CA ALA A 116 -9.95 6.82 18.64
C ALA A 116 -10.92 5.66 18.99
N ALA A 117 -10.51 4.42 18.74
CA ALA A 117 -11.30 3.24 19.11
C ALA A 117 -11.39 3.07 20.63
N GLN A 118 -10.33 3.38 21.38
CA GLN A 118 -10.39 3.35 22.85
C GLN A 118 -11.28 4.48 23.38
N GLU A 119 -11.13 5.69 22.87
CA GLU A 119 -12.00 6.82 23.22
C GLU A 119 -13.47 6.47 23.00
N SER A 120 -13.81 5.94 21.81
CA SER A 120 -15.16 5.50 21.47
C SER A 120 -15.68 4.42 22.42
N LYS A 121 -14.84 3.47 22.84
CA LYS A 121 -15.22 2.44 23.84
C LYS A 121 -15.49 3.06 25.20
N THR A 122 -14.67 4.01 25.64
CA THR A 122 -14.92 4.70 26.92
C THR A 122 -16.20 5.53 26.85
N PHE A 123 -16.51 6.13 25.71
CA PHE A 123 -17.73 6.88 25.49
C PHE A 123 -18.98 5.97 25.50
N LEU A 124 -18.92 4.82 24.83
CA LEU A 124 -20.00 3.83 24.90
C LEU A 124 -20.24 3.35 26.32
N ALA A 125 -19.18 3.05 27.08
CA ALA A 125 -19.31 2.65 28.48
C ALA A 125 -19.96 3.75 29.35
N LYS A 126 -19.68 5.03 29.07
CA LYS A 126 -20.35 6.15 29.72
C LYS A 126 -21.83 6.21 29.35
N ILE A 127 -22.18 6.06 28.06
CA ILE A 127 -23.58 6.02 27.62
C ILE A 127 -24.33 4.86 28.27
N ASP A 128 -23.74 3.67 28.31
CA ASP A 128 -24.37 2.48 28.92
C ASP A 128 -24.59 2.65 30.43
N SER A 129 -23.81 3.51 31.10
CA SER A 129 -24.01 3.85 32.51
C SER A 129 -25.14 4.86 32.76
N LEU A 130 -25.62 5.54 31.72
CA LEU A 130 -26.70 6.50 31.85
C LEU A 130 -28.03 5.79 32.06
N PRO A 131 -28.93 6.36 32.89
CA PRO A 131 -30.30 5.90 32.98
C PRO A 131 -30.99 6.06 31.62
N LYS A 132 -32.04 5.25 31.39
CA LYS A 132 -32.85 5.36 30.17
C LYS A 132 -33.35 6.78 30.00
N PHE A 133 -33.38 7.24 28.76
CA PHE A 133 -33.80 8.61 28.44
C PHE A 133 -35.19 8.96 28.99
N GLU A 134 -36.15 8.03 28.95
CA GLU A 134 -37.52 8.24 29.45
C GLU A 134 -37.61 8.44 30.96
N GLU A 135 -36.62 7.96 31.71
CA GLU A 135 -36.55 8.06 33.17
C GLU A 135 -35.62 9.21 33.63
N MET A 136 -35.02 9.94 32.68
CA MET A 136 -34.06 10.99 32.97
C MET A 136 -34.78 12.31 33.27
N THR A 137 -34.63 12.82 34.50
CA THR A 137 -35.10 14.16 34.87
C THR A 137 -34.09 15.23 34.45
N VAL A 138 -34.52 16.49 34.38
CA VAL A 138 -33.65 17.62 34.00
C VAL A 138 -32.49 17.79 35.00
N GLU A 139 -32.73 17.56 36.29
CA GLU A 139 -31.70 17.61 37.32
C GLU A 139 -30.67 16.50 37.14
N MET A 140 -31.12 15.29 36.79
CA MET A 140 -30.24 14.15 36.53
C MET A 140 -29.43 14.36 35.25
N PHE A 141 -30.04 14.92 34.20
CA PHE A 141 -29.33 15.34 32.99
C PHE A 141 -28.23 16.36 33.30
N ASN A 142 -28.54 17.40 34.07
CA ASN A 142 -27.56 18.41 34.49
C ASN A 142 -26.45 17.84 35.40
N TYR A 143 -26.72 16.76 36.15
CA TYR A 143 -25.71 16.07 36.95
C TYR A 143 -24.69 15.30 36.08
N TYR A 144 -25.17 14.58 35.06
CA TYR A 144 -24.31 13.84 34.14
C TYR A 144 -23.63 14.75 33.09
N PHE A 145 -24.30 15.84 32.72
CA PHE A 145 -23.83 16.83 31.74
C PHE A 145 -23.80 18.23 32.38
N PRO A 146 -22.85 18.48 33.30
CA PRO A 146 -22.74 19.77 33.99
C PRO A 146 -22.40 20.93 33.05
N GLU A 147 -21.83 20.63 31.87
CA GLU A 147 -21.48 21.61 30.85
C GLU A 147 -22.71 22.24 30.16
N THR A 148 -23.82 21.52 30.09
CA THR A 148 -25.09 22.03 29.54
C THR A 148 -25.99 22.66 30.60
N ALA A 149 -25.63 22.55 31.88
CA ALA A 149 -26.43 23.09 32.97
C ALA A 149 -26.36 24.62 33.00
N PHE A 150 -27.47 25.26 33.37
CA PHE A 150 -27.51 26.70 33.59
C PHE A 150 -26.54 27.09 34.71
N ASN A 151 -25.57 27.95 34.39
CA ASN A 151 -24.62 28.47 35.36
C ASN A 151 -25.09 29.84 35.90
N PRO A 152 -25.44 29.97 37.19
CA PRO A 152 -25.89 31.23 37.77
C PRO A 152 -24.85 32.36 37.69
N ASP A 153 -23.56 32.01 37.74
CA ASP A 153 -22.45 32.97 37.70
C ASP A 153 -22.17 33.46 36.27
N ARG A 154 -22.67 32.74 35.25
CA ARG A 154 -22.48 33.02 33.83
C ARG A 154 -23.80 32.79 33.07
N PRO A 155 -24.81 33.65 33.27
CA PRO A 155 -26.11 33.48 32.64
C PRO A 155 -25.99 33.65 31.13
N THR A 156 -26.57 32.71 30.38
CA THR A 156 -26.75 32.83 28.92
C THR A 156 -28.19 33.24 28.62
N PHE A 157 -28.40 33.89 27.49
CA PHE A 157 -29.75 34.22 27.01
C PHE A 157 -30.06 33.54 25.68
N TRP A 158 -31.30 33.10 25.51
CA TRP A 158 -31.74 32.54 24.24
C TRP A 158 -31.65 33.60 23.11
N PRO A 159 -31.10 33.28 21.93
CA PRO A 159 -30.56 31.99 21.50
C PRO A 159 -29.17 31.74 22.07
N ASP A 160 -28.92 30.56 22.64
CA ASP A 160 -27.64 30.17 23.27
C ASP A 160 -26.52 29.94 22.23
N LEU A 161 -26.23 30.96 21.43
CA LEU A 161 -25.20 30.99 20.39
C LEU A 161 -24.12 31.99 20.81
N GLU A 162 -22.85 31.69 20.53
CA GLU A 162 -21.69 32.52 20.89
C GLU A 162 -21.83 33.98 20.42
N GLU A 163 -22.33 34.19 19.19
CA GLU A 163 -22.58 35.52 18.61
C GLU A 163 -23.61 36.36 19.38
N TYR A 164 -24.51 35.67 20.07
CA TYR A 164 -25.57 36.27 20.86
C TYR A 164 -25.25 36.21 22.36
N GLN A 165 -23.99 36.08 22.78
CA GLN A 165 -23.59 36.25 24.19
C GLN A 165 -22.54 37.36 24.35
N PRO A 166 -22.82 38.62 23.99
CA PRO A 166 -21.84 39.72 24.03
C PRO A 166 -21.26 40.00 25.44
N TYR A 167 -21.95 39.54 26.48
CA TYR A 167 -21.52 39.67 27.88
C TYR A 167 -20.84 38.41 28.44
N ASN A 168 -20.67 37.37 27.63
CA ASN A 168 -20.01 36.11 28.01
C ASN A 168 -19.09 35.62 26.85
N PRO A 169 -17.95 36.29 26.61
CA PRO A 169 -17.07 36.01 25.46
C PRO A 169 -16.37 34.65 25.52
N ASP A 170 -16.39 33.97 26.67
CA ASP A 170 -15.87 32.61 26.83
C ASP A 170 -16.92 31.53 26.54
N PHE A 171 -18.19 31.91 26.31
CA PHE A 171 -19.27 30.96 26.03
C PHE A 171 -19.04 30.29 24.67
N LYS A 172 -18.92 28.97 24.69
CA LYS A 172 -18.87 28.15 23.47
C LYS A 172 -20.09 27.27 23.44
N TYR A 173 -20.88 27.40 22.36
CA TYR A 173 -21.95 26.46 22.12
C TYR A 173 -21.35 25.09 21.76
N TYR A 174 -21.73 24.06 22.50
CA TYR A 174 -21.30 22.69 22.24
C TYR A 174 -21.97 22.20 20.96
N LYS A 175 -21.16 22.01 19.91
CA LYS A 175 -21.57 21.43 18.62
C LYS A 175 -21.37 19.92 18.60
#